data_AF-A0A2X2WHS1-F1
#
_entry.id   AF-A0A2X2WHS1-F1
#
_cell.length_a   1.000
_cell.length_b   1.000
_cell.length_c   1.000
_cell.angle_alpha   90.00
_cell.angle_beta   90.00
_cell.angle_gamma   90.00
#
_symmetry.space_group_name_H-M   'P 1'
#
loop_
_entity.id
_entity.type
_entity.pdbx_description
1 polymer ?
#
loop_
_entity_poly.entity_id
_entity_poly.type
_entity_poly.pdbx_seq_one_letter_code
_entity_poly.pdbx_strand_id
1 'polypeptide(L)'
;MKSKIEMANPASCQLFAQNQERMRNHTAAQLINGFNFQRWLESNPQVSHNEHVVINGQNFLMEITPVHLQGENDEYMLTGAVVMLRSTIRMGRQLQNLTTQDLSAFSQIIAVSAKMKHVVEQARKLATLSAPLLITGDTGTGKDLFAHACHLASPRAAKPYLALNCASIPEDAVESELFGHAPEGKKGFFEQANGGSVLLDEIGEMSPRMQTKLLRFLNDGTFRRVGEDHEVHVDVRVICATQKNLVELVQKGLFREDLYYRLNVLTLNLPPLRDCPQDIMPLTELFVARFADEQGVPRPKLSADLSTVLTRYGWPGNVRQLKNAIYRALTQLEGYELRPQDILLPDYDATTVAVGEDAMEGSLDEITSRFERSVLTQLYRNYPSTRKLAKRLGVSHTAIANKLREYGLNQKKSEE
;
A
#
# COMPACT_ATOMS: atom_id res chain seq x y z
N MET A 1 -24.74 -43.09 10.52
CA MET A 1 -23.38 -42.72 10.99
C MET A 1 -23.47 -41.34 11.59
N LYS A 2 -23.03 -41.14 12.83
CA LYS A 2 -23.00 -39.80 13.45
C LYS A 2 -22.07 -38.88 12.64
N SER A 3 -22.45 -37.63 12.42
CA SER A 3 -21.69 -36.61 11.63
C SER A 3 -21.52 -36.84 10.11
N LYS A 4 -22.44 -37.58 9.47
CA LYS A 4 -22.47 -37.73 8.01
C LYS A 4 -22.87 -36.40 7.34
N ILE A 5 -22.23 -36.05 6.22
CA ILE A 5 -22.56 -34.84 5.46
C ILE A 5 -23.79 -35.11 4.60
N GLU A 6 -24.84 -34.31 4.77
CA GLU A 6 -26.07 -34.45 3.99
C GLU A 6 -26.10 -33.53 2.76
N MET A 7 -25.59 -32.31 2.93
CA MET A 7 -25.56 -31.27 1.91
C MET A 7 -24.22 -30.52 1.95
N ALA A 8 -23.74 -30.14 0.77
CA ALA A 8 -22.58 -29.28 0.59
C ALA A 8 -22.90 -28.30 -0.56
N ASN A 9 -22.55 -27.03 -0.38
CA ASN A 9 -22.69 -26.03 -1.45
C ASN A 9 -21.55 -26.18 -2.49
N PRO A 10 -21.64 -25.53 -3.66
CA PRO A 10 -20.62 -25.62 -4.70
C PRO A 10 -19.21 -25.20 -4.23
N ALA A 11 -19.13 -24.17 -3.38
CA ALA A 11 -17.86 -23.70 -2.82
C ALA A 11 -17.18 -24.75 -1.93
N SER A 12 -17.96 -25.49 -1.13
CA SER A 12 -17.43 -26.59 -0.30
C SER A 12 -16.97 -27.77 -1.18
N CYS A 13 -17.70 -28.08 -2.25
CA CYS A 13 -17.31 -29.12 -3.20
C CYS A 13 -15.96 -28.80 -3.87
N GLN A 14 -15.75 -27.54 -4.25
CA GLN A 14 -14.47 -27.05 -4.77
C GLN A 14 -13.35 -27.11 -3.72
N LEU A 15 -13.62 -26.65 -2.50
CA LEU A 15 -12.65 -26.62 -1.40
C LEU A 15 -12.08 -28.01 -1.08
N PHE A 16 -12.93 -29.03 -1.07
CA PHE A 16 -12.52 -30.41 -0.79
C PHE A 16 -12.20 -31.23 -2.04
N ALA A 17 -12.25 -30.64 -3.24
CA ALA A 17 -12.06 -31.31 -4.53
C ALA A 17 -12.94 -32.57 -4.70
N GLN A 18 -14.21 -32.50 -4.27
CA GLN A 18 -15.18 -33.60 -4.32
C GLN A 18 -16.50 -33.12 -4.91
N ASN A 19 -17.18 -34.00 -5.65
CA ASN A 19 -18.54 -33.73 -6.13
C ASN A 19 -19.58 -33.92 -5.02
N GLN A 20 -20.74 -33.28 -5.14
CA GLN A 20 -21.81 -33.29 -4.13
C GLN A 20 -22.26 -34.70 -3.72
N GLU A 21 -22.31 -35.65 -4.66
CA GLU A 21 -22.64 -37.05 -4.38
C GLU A 21 -21.55 -37.76 -3.57
N ARG A 22 -20.28 -37.46 -3.82
CA ARG A 22 -19.15 -38.03 -3.06
C ARG A 22 -19.02 -37.41 -1.68
N MET A 23 -19.37 -36.13 -1.53
CA MET A 23 -19.42 -35.46 -0.24
C MET A 23 -20.37 -36.15 0.74
N ARG A 24 -21.51 -36.68 0.24
CA ARG A 24 -22.46 -37.45 1.05
C ARG A 24 -21.91 -38.75 1.60
N ASN A 25 -20.83 -39.29 1.03
CA ASN A 25 -20.22 -40.52 1.52
C ASN A 25 -19.14 -40.27 2.58
N HIS A 26 -18.82 -39.02 2.88
CA HIS A 26 -17.85 -38.63 3.88
C HIS A 26 -18.53 -38.17 5.19
N THR A 27 -17.76 -38.25 6.27
CA THR A 27 -18.10 -37.63 7.56
C THR A 27 -17.38 -36.29 7.70
N ALA A 28 -17.94 -35.36 8.46
CA ALA A 28 -17.33 -34.04 8.67
C ALA A 28 -15.90 -34.15 9.24
N ALA A 29 -15.66 -35.12 10.11
CA ALA A 29 -14.35 -35.38 10.72
C ALA A 29 -13.28 -35.88 9.71
N GLN A 30 -13.67 -36.44 8.57
CA GLN A 30 -12.73 -36.86 7.53
C GLN A 30 -12.25 -35.70 6.66
N LEU A 31 -13.03 -34.62 6.58
CA LEU A 31 -12.74 -33.46 5.74
C LEU A 31 -12.13 -32.31 6.55
N ILE A 32 -12.58 -32.13 7.80
CA ILE A 32 -12.17 -31.03 8.68
C ILE A 32 -11.45 -31.63 9.89
N ASN A 33 -10.13 -31.57 9.86
CA ASN A 33 -9.29 -31.97 10.97
C ASN A 33 -9.22 -30.85 12.02
N GLY A 34 -9.20 -31.22 13.31
CA GLY A 34 -9.03 -30.26 14.42
C GLY A 34 -10.29 -29.98 15.26
N PHE A 35 -11.46 -30.52 14.88
CA PHE A 35 -12.68 -30.41 15.69
C PHE A 35 -13.40 -31.75 15.86
N ASN A 36 -13.85 -32.05 17.08
CA ASN A 36 -14.55 -33.30 17.38
C ASN A 36 -16.07 -33.12 17.25
N PHE A 37 -16.58 -33.25 16.02
CA PHE A 37 -17.99 -33.11 15.69
C PHE A 37 -18.90 -34.07 16.46
N GLN A 38 -18.44 -35.29 16.73
CA GLN A 38 -19.23 -36.29 17.45
C GLN A 38 -19.46 -35.87 18.90
N ARG A 39 -18.38 -35.51 19.62
CA ARG A 39 -18.47 -35.06 21.01
C ARG A 39 -19.32 -33.80 21.14
N TRP A 40 -19.22 -32.89 20.18
CA TRP A 40 -20.01 -31.66 20.18
C TRP A 40 -21.50 -31.95 19.99
N LEU A 41 -21.89 -32.79 19.02
CA LEU A 41 -23.30 -33.18 18.81
C LEU A 41 -23.87 -33.94 20.02
N GLU A 42 -23.08 -34.80 20.66
CA GLU A 42 -23.51 -35.55 21.85
C GLU A 42 -23.75 -34.66 23.08
N SER A 43 -23.19 -33.44 23.10
CA SER A 43 -23.39 -32.47 24.19
C SER A 43 -24.72 -31.70 24.13
N ASN A 44 -25.54 -31.95 23.10
CA ASN A 44 -26.80 -31.26 22.84
C ASN A 44 -26.71 -29.71 22.88
N PRO A 45 -25.86 -29.10 22.04
CA PRO A 45 -25.53 -27.69 22.10
C PRO A 45 -26.71 -26.80 21.72
N GLN A 46 -26.89 -25.72 22.47
CA GLN A 46 -27.94 -24.72 22.25
C GLN A 46 -27.46 -23.48 21.48
N VAL A 47 -26.14 -23.29 21.37
CA VAL A 47 -25.52 -22.08 20.81
C VAL A 47 -24.51 -22.45 19.72
N SER A 48 -24.23 -21.53 18.80
CA SER A 48 -23.17 -21.74 17.81
C SER A 48 -21.79 -21.73 18.47
N HIS A 49 -20.88 -22.54 17.93
CA HIS A 49 -19.49 -22.63 18.37
C HIS A 49 -18.55 -22.22 17.24
N ASN A 50 -17.51 -21.46 17.57
CA ASN A 50 -16.51 -21.01 16.62
C ASN A 50 -15.17 -21.69 16.92
N GLU A 51 -14.54 -22.27 15.91
CA GLU A 51 -13.24 -22.93 16.03
C GLU A 51 -12.35 -22.59 14.84
N HIS A 52 -11.04 -22.46 15.08
CA HIS A 52 -10.06 -22.31 14.00
C HIS A 52 -9.69 -23.67 13.43
N VAL A 53 -9.81 -23.83 12.12
CA VAL A 53 -9.46 -25.07 11.42
C VAL A 53 -8.56 -24.80 10.24
N VAL A 54 -7.66 -25.75 9.95
CA VAL A 54 -6.75 -25.69 8.81
C VAL A 54 -7.21 -26.71 7.78
N ILE A 55 -7.56 -26.24 6.58
CA ILE A 55 -8.03 -27.07 5.48
C ILE A 55 -7.12 -26.80 4.28
N ASN A 56 -6.47 -27.84 3.74
CA ASN A 56 -5.53 -27.74 2.61
C ASN A 56 -4.43 -26.66 2.80
N GLY A 57 -3.97 -26.46 4.04
CA GLY A 57 -2.94 -25.46 4.37
C GLY A 57 -3.46 -24.01 4.48
N GLN A 58 -4.77 -23.78 4.37
CA GLN A 58 -5.42 -22.48 4.53
C GLN A 58 -6.17 -22.40 5.87
N ASN A 59 -6.15 -21.22 6.51
CA ASN A 59 -6.83 -20.97 7.79
C ASN A 59 -8.30 -20.56 7.58
N PHE A 60 -9.21 -21.25 8.26
CA PHE A 60 -10.63 -20.94 8.29
C PHE A 60 -11.12 -20.75 9.73
N LEU A 61 -12.04 -19.81 9.91
CA LEU A 61 -12.93 -19.75 11.06
C LEU A 61 -14.14 -20.61 10.73
N MET A 62 -14.29 -21.71 11.45
CA MET A 62 -15.43 -22.60 11.36
C MET A 62 -16.47 -22.18 12.39
N GLU A 63 -17.68 -21.86 11.93
CA GLU A 63 -18.85 -21.66 12.78
C GLU A 63 -19.76 -22.89 12.63
N ILE A 64 -20.04 -23.59 13.73
CA ILE A 64 -20.98 -24.72 13.76
C ILE A 64 -22.22 -24.32 14.53
N THR A 65 -23.38 -24.37 13.85
CA THR A 65 -24.68 -23.95 14.40
C THR A 65 -25.62 -25.13 14.50
N PRO A 66 -26.17 -25.44 15.69
CA PRO A 66 -27.09 -26.57 15.86
C PRO A 66 -28.43 -26.31 15.17
N VAL A 67 -29.01 -27.35 14.56
CA VAL A 67 -30.33 -27.32 13.92
C VAL A 67 -31.29 -28.20 14.71
N HIS A 68 -32.34 -27.58 15.25
CA HIS A 68 -33.39 -28.26 15.99
C HIS A 68 -34.65 -28.33 15.13
N LEU A 69 -35.33 -29.47 15.14
CA LEU A 69 -36.68 -29.61 14.59
C LEU A 69 -37.67 -29.78 15.73
N GLN A 70 -38.84 -29.17 15.58
CA GLN A 70 -39.94 -29.29 16.52
C GLN A 70 -40.63 -30.65 16.28
N GLY A 71 -40.61 -31.52 17.29
CA GLY A 71 -41.32 -32.79 17.27
C GLY A 71 -42.83 -32.61 17.53
N GLU A 72 -43.58 -33.71 17.41
CA GLU A 72 -45.05 -33.74 17.58
C GLU A 72 -45.52 -33.33 19.00
N ASN A 73 -44.62 -33.31 19.99
CA ASN A 73 -44.91 -32.99 21.40
C ASN A 73 -44.35 -31.62 21.86
N ASP A 74 -44.08 -30.67 20.96
CA ASP A 74 -43.42 -29.38 21.27
C ASP A 74 -41.99 -29.49 21.83
N GLU A 75 -41.38 -30.68 21.82
CA GLU A 75 -39.98 -30.87 22.17
C GLU A 75 -39.07 -30.60 20.96
N TYR A 76 -38.06 -29.75 21.16
CA TYR A 76 -37.03 -29.45 20.16
C TYR A 76 -35.94 -30.52 20.19
N MET A 77 -35.86 -31.33 19.15
CA MET A 77 -34.82 -32.37 19.00
C MET A 77 -33.71 -31.89 18.07
N LEU A 78 -32.46 -31.99 18.53
CA LEU A 78 -31.28 -31.72 17.71
C LEU A 78 -31.23 -32.70 16.54
N THR A 79 -31.45 -32.20 15.33
CA THR A 79 -31.48 -33.00 14.09
C THR A 79 -30.13 -33.00 13.40
N GLY A 80 -29.37 -31.92 13.53
CA GLY A 80 -28.06 -31.81 12.89
C GLY A 80 -27.36 -30.50 13.20
N ALA A 81 -26.41 -30.13 12.35
CA ALA A 81 -25.69 -28.87 12.46
C ALA A 81 -25.28 -28.35 11.09
N VAL A 82 -25.28 -27.03 10.94
CA VAL A 82 -24.73 -26.34 9.78
C VAL A 82 -23.33 -25.88 10.11
N VAL A 83 -22.37 -26.23 9.24
CA VAL A 83 -20.98 -25.78 9.35
C VAL A 83 -20.73 -24.72 8.31
N MET A 84 -20.38 -23.51 8.74
CA MET A 84 -19.91 -22.43 7.88
C MET A 84 -18.40 -22.27 8.01
N LEU A 85 -17.70 -22.23 6.88
CA LEU A 85 -16.27 -21.98 6.83
C LEU A 85 -16.02 -20.59 6.25
N ARG A 86 -15.38 -19.72 7.02
CA ARG A 86 -15.00 -18.37 6.57
C ARG A 86 -13.47 -18.25 6.56
N SER A 87 -12.88 -17.89 5.43
CA SER A 87 -11.43 -17.69 5.34
C SER A 87 -10.98 -16.58 6.31
N THR A 88 -9.99 -16.87 7.15
CA THR A 88 -9.48 -15.89 8.13
C THR A 88 -8.65 -14.79 7.47
N ILE A 89 -8.24 -14.95 6.21
CA ILE A 89 -7.50 -13.93 5.45
C ILE A 89 -8.45 -12.81 5.02
N ARG A 90 -9.71 -13.13 4.68
CA ARG A 90 -10.76 -12.11 4.45
C ARG A 90 -11.19 -11.40 5.75
N MET A 91 -10.95 -12.01 6.91
CA MET A 91 -11.17 -11.41 8.24
C MET A 91 -9.89 -10.86 8.89
N GLY A 92 -8.78 -10.74 8.15
CA GLY A 92 -7.49 -10.22 8.65
C GLY A 92 -7.50 -8.74 9.04
N ARG A 93 -8.66 -8.15 9.35
CA ARG A 93 -8.79 -6.78 9.83
C ARG A 93 -9.47 -6.61 11.18
N GLN A 94 -10.02 -7.65 11.82
CA GLN A 94 -10.79 -7.42 13.05
C GLN A 94 -10.51 -8.27 14.29
N LEU A 95 -9.75 -9.36 14.26
CA LEU A 95 -9.47 -10.10 15.51
C LEU A 95 -8.07 -10.72 15.50
N GLN A 96 -7.08 -9.95 15.95
CA GLN A 96 -5.89 -10.50 16.63
C GLN A 96 -5.84 -9.87 18.02
N ASN A 97 -6.52 -10.52 18.95
CA ASN A 97 -6.48 -10.18 20.35
C ASN A 97 -5.19 -10.73 20.98
N LEU A 98 -4.50 -9.82 21.67
CA LEU A 98 -3.74 -10.05 22.90
C LEU A 98 -2.43 -10.85 22.75
N THR A 99 -1.35 -10.14 22.39
CA THR A 99 0.05 -10.25 22.95
C THR A 99 1.15 -9.69 22.02
N THR A 100 0.82 -9.11 20.86
CA THR A 100 1.82 -8.57 19.91
C THR A 100 1.41 -7.23 19.30
N GLN A 101 1.25 -6.18 20.12
CA GLN A 101 0.95 -4.85 19.61
C GLN A 101 2.08 -4.29 18.71
N ASP A 102 3.34 -4.62 19.00
CA ASP A 102 4.48 -4.09 18.22
C ASP A 102 4.80 -4.84 16.92
N LEU A 103 4.44 -6.13 16.81
CA LEU A 103 4.70 -6.93 15.61
C LEU A 103 3.60 -6.79 14.56
N SER A 104 2.35 -6.47 14.94
CA SER A 104 1.24 -6.39 13.98
C SER A 104 1.21 -5.05 13.19
N ALA A 105 1.57 -3.92 13.82
CA ALA A 105 1.37 -2.59 13.25
C ALA A 105 2.08 -2.38 11.89
N PHE A 106 3.31 -2.88 11.78
CA PHE A 106 4.12 -2.80 10.55
C PHE A 106 4.15 -4.12 9.77
N SER A 107 3.40 -5.16 10.19
CA SER A 107 3.42 -6.48 9.53
C SER A 107 2.94 -6.44 8.08
N GLN A 108 2.11 -5.47 7.73
CA GLN A 108 1.58 -5.26 6.38
C GLN A 108 2.58 -4.57 5.44
N ILE A 109 3.70 -4.06 5.97
CA ILE A 109 4.72 -3.36 5.20
C ILE A 109 5.83 -4.35 4.85
N ILE A 110 6.02 -4.56 3.54
CA ILE A 110 7.13 -5.37 3.03
C ILE A 110 8.41 -4.54 3.05
N ALA A 111 9.42 -5.04 3.77
CA ALA A 111 10.72 -4.41 3.91
C ALA A 111 11.84 -5.46 3.91
N VAL A 112 12.32 -5.82 2.72
CA VAL A 112 13.46 -6.71 2.51
C VAL A 112 14.74 -5.90 2.27
N SER A 113 14.61 -4.80 1.52
CA SER A 113 15.72 -3.90 1.22
C SER A 113 16.24 -3.18 2.46
N ALA A 114 17.55 -2.93 2.50
CA ALA A 114 18.19 -2.25 3.64
C ALA A 114 17.60 -0.83 3.84
N LYS A 115 17.32 -0.12 2.73
CA LYS A 115 16.67 1.20 2.76
C LYS A 115 15.29 1.12 3.42
N MET A 116 14.42 0.21 2.96
CA MET A 116 13.07 0.10 3.52
C MET A 116 13.07 -0.40 4.97
N LYS A 117 13.97 -1.31 5.32
CA LYS A 117 14.16 -1.76 6.72
C LYS A 117 14.52 -0.59 7.64
N HIS A 118 15.43 0.28 7.21
CA HIS A 118 15.79 1.47 7.97
C HIS A 118 14.59 2.41 8.16
N VAL A 119 13.79 2.64 7.11
CA VAL A 119 12.57 3.45 7.17
C VAL A 119 11.55 2.85 8.15
N VAL A 120 11.34 1.54 8.13
CA VAL A 120 10.45 0.86 9.10
C VAL A 120 10.96 1.01 10.53
N GLU A 121 12.26 0.88 10.76
CA GLU A 121 12.85 1.06 12.10
C GLU A 121 12.69 2.51 12.59
N GLN A 122 12.94 3.49 11.72
CA GLN A 122 12.69 4.90 12.01
C GLN A 122 11.21 5.14 12.32
N ALA A 123 10.30 4.64 11.49
CA ALA A 123 8.86 4.79 11.69
C ALA A 123 8.40 4.24 13.04
N ARG A 124 8.93 3.08 13.48
CA ARG A 124 8.66 2.52 14.82
C ARG A 124 9.10 3.47 15.94
N LYS A 125 10.29 4.07 15.84
CA LYS A 125 10.78 5.04 16.84
C LYS A 125 9.96 6.33 16.84
N LEU A 126 9.55 6.81 15.68
CA LEU A 126 8.73 8.01 15.56
C LEU A 126 7.29 7.77 16.02
N ALA A 127 6.77 6.54 15.90
CA ALA A 127 5.42 6.17 16.33
C ALA A 127 5.19 6.37 17.84
N THR A 128 6.21 6.19 18.68
CA THR A 128 6.09 6.35 20.14
C THR A 128 6.03 7.80 20.60
N LEU A 129 6.38 8.75 19.73
CA LEU A 129 6.43 10.18 20.03
C LEU A 129 5.05 10.83 19.79
N SER A 130 4.73 11.89 20.55
CA SER A 130 3.47 12.64 20.41
C SER A 130 3.54 13.79 19.41
N ALA A 131 4.74 14.20 19.01
CA ALA A 131 4.94 15.32 18.10
C ALA A 131 4.36 15.05 16.69
N PRO A 132 4.05 16.11 15.91
CA PRO A 132 3.62 15.98 14.52
C PRO A 132 4.62 15.19 13.68
N LEU A 133 4.10 14.30 12.83
CA LEU A 133 4.90 13.47 11.92
C LEU A 133 4.62 13.84 10.47
N LEU A 134 5.64 14.30 9.76
CA LEU A 134 5.60 14.55 8.32
C LEU A 134 6.16 13.36 7.54
N ILE A 135 5.34 12.74 6.70
CA ILE A 135 5.70 11.63 5.82
C ILE A 135 5.84 12.16 4.40
N THR A 136 7.05 12.12 3.85
CA THR A 136 7.33 12.54 2.47
C THR A 136 7.58 11.35 1.58
N GLY A 137 7.20 11.46 0.31
CA GLY A 137 7.55 10.46 -0.70
C GLY A 137 6.62 10.51 -1.91
N ASP A 138 7.07 9.90 -3.00
CA ASP A 138 6.35 9.86 -4.28
C ASP A 138 4.95 9.26 -4.13
N THR A 139 4.06 9.57 -5.08
CA THR A 139 2.72 8.99 -5.11
C THR A 139 2.79 7.45 -5.23
N GLY A 140 1.91 6.76 -4.50
CA GLY A 140 1.83 5.30 -4.55
C GLY A 140 2.93 4.53 -3.79
N THR A 141 3.74 5.19 -2.95
CA THR A 141 4.74 4.55 -2.07
C THR A 141 4.16 3.93 -0.80
N GLY A 142 2.91 4.24 -0.45
CA GLY A 142 2.22 3.70 0.74
C GLY A 142 2.29 4.60 1.98
N LYS A 143 2.34 5.94 1.80
CA LYS A 143 2.36 6.93 2.90
C LYS A 143 1.22 6.74 3.90
N ASP A 144 0.02 6.43 3.40
CA ASP A 144 -1.19 6.11 4.16
C ASP A 144 -1.01 4.88 5.06
N LEU A 145 -0.39 3.82 4.52
CA LEU A 145 -0.09 2.60 5.27
C LEU A 145 0.92 2.87 6.39
N PHE A 146 1.96 3.66 6.11
CA PHE A 146 2.94 4.07 7.13
C PHE A 146 2.32 4.96 8.22
N ALA A 147 1.45 5.91 7.86
CA ALA A 147 0.73 6.74 8.82
C ALA A 147 -0.13 5.90 9.76
N HIS A 148 -0.90 4.96 9.20
CA HIS A 148 -1.73 4.05 9.97
C HIS A 148 -0.89 3.12 10.86
N ALA A 149 0.21 2.56 10.34
CA ALA A 149 1.13 1.76 11.14
C ALA A 149 1.74 2.56 12.30
N CYS A 150 2.09 3.83 12.09
CA CYS A 150 2.58 4.71 13.15
C CYS A 150 1.51 4.98 14.22
N HIS A 151 0.24 5.12 13.84
CA HIS A 151 -0.84 5.24 14.81
C HIS A 151 -1.01 3.96 15.64
N LEU A 152 -1.04 2.79 14.99
CA LEU A 152 -1.16 1.49 15.66
C LEU A 152 0.00 1.16 16.59
N ALA A 153 1.20 1.67 16.31
CA ALA A 153 2.38 1.51 17.15
C ALA A 153 2.56 2.65 18.18
N SER A 154 1.59 3.56 18.30
CA SER A 154 1.65 4.69 19.24
C SER A 154 0.91 4.37 20.55
N PRO A 155 1.14 5.16 21.63
CA PRO A 155 0.32 5.10 22.84
C PRO A 155 -1.18 5.36 22.59
N ARG A 156 -1.53 5.90 21.41
CA ARG A 156 -2.91 6.21 20.99
C ARG A 156 -3.52 5.12 20.11
N ALA A 157 -2.93 3.93 19.99
CA ALA A 157 -3.39 2.86 19.10
C ALA A 157 -4.85 2.40 19.32
N ALA A 158 -5.36 2.52 20.55
CA ALA A 158 -6.74 2.18 20.90
C ALA A 158 -7.71 3.37 20.75
N LYS A 159 -7.23 4.53 20.28
CA LYS A 159 -7.99 5.78 20.15
C LYS A 159 -8.36 6.00 18.68
N PRO A 160 -9.29 6.92 18.38
CA PRO A 160 -9.72 7.15 17.00
C PRO A 160 -8.56 7.53 16.07
N TYR A 161 -8.61 7.01 14.85
CA TYR A 161 -7.75 7.39 13.73
C TYR A 161 -8.63 7.83 12.57
N LEU A 162 -8.54 9.11 12.20
CA LEU A 162 -9.28 9.66 11.06
C LEU A 162 -8.28 10.12 10.00
N ALA A 163 -8.64 9.91 8.73
CA ALA A 163 -7.82 10.30 7.60
C ALA A 163 -8.61 11.18 6.66
N LEU A 164 -8.02 12.31 6.27
CA LEU A 164 -8.57 13.25 5.31
C LEU A 164 -7.55 13.48 4.21
N ASN A 165 -8.00 13.40 2.95
CA ASN A 165 -7.20 13.81 1.81
C ASN A 165 -7.59 15.25 1.41
N CYS A 166 -6.63 16.17 1.56
CA CYS A 166 -6.84 17.60 1.32
C CYS A 166 -7.03 17.95 -0.16
N ALA A 167 -6.62 17.06 -1.08
CA ALA A 167 -6.73 17.28 -2.51
C ALA A 167 -8.09 16.84 -3.10
N SER A 168 -8.82 15.95 -2.41
CA SER A 168 -10.02 15.31 -2.97
C SER A 168 -11.34 16.05 -2.70
N ILE A 169 -11.33 17.11 -1.89
CA ILE A 169 -12.54 17.78 -1.40
C ILE A 169 -12.42 19.29 -1.68
N PRO A 170 -13.50 19.99 -2.09
CA PRO A 170 -13.52 21.45 -2.23
C PRO A 170 -13.16 22.16 -0.92
N GLU A 171 -12.53 23.33 -1.01
CA GLU A 171 -11.99 24.06 0.14
C GLU A 171 -13.00 24.27 1.28
N ASP A 172 -14.22 24.75 0.96
CA ASP A 172 -15.26 25.02 1.97
C ASP A 172 -15.72 23.75 2.68
N ALA A 173 -15.71 22.62 1.98
CA ALA A 173 -16.02 21.32 2.54
C ALA A 173 -14.85 20.79 3.40
N VAL A 174 -13.59 21.03 3.03
CA VAL A 174 -12.42 20.66 3.86
C VAL A 174 -12.46 21.39 5.20
N GLU A 175 -12.82 22.67 5.21
CA GLU A 175 -12.93 23.47 6.44
C GLU A 175 -13.99 22.90 7.38
N SER A 176 -15.18 22.60 6.84
CA SER A 176 -16.31 22.06 7.59
C SER A 176 -16.07 20.62 8.06
N GLU A 177 -15.37 19.78 7.28
CA GLU A 177 -14.99 18.43 7.69
C GLU A 177 -13.94 18.45 8.82
N LEU A 178 -12.92 19.32 8.74
CA LEU A 178 -11.86 19.37 9.75
C LEU A 178 -12.32 19.98 11.07
N PHE A 179 -12.99 21.14 11.00
CA PHE A 179 -13.33 21.96 12.17
C PHE A 179 -14.80 21.87 12.56
N GLY A 180 -15.66 21.25 11.76
CA GLY A 180 -17.08 21.17 12.03
C GLY A 180 -17.85 22.43 11.61
N HIS A 181 -19.17 22.30 11.57
CA HIS A 181 -20.10 23.34 11.17
C HIS A 181 -21.21 23.49 12.22
N ALA A 182 -21.18 24.59 12.97
CA ALA A 182 -22.09 24.79 14.09
C ALA A 182 -23.56 24.98 13.69
N PRO A 183 -23.90 25.70 12.61
CA PRO A 183 -25.29 25.82 12.17
C PRO A 183 -25.98 24.47 11.89
N GLU A 184 -25.23 23.47 11.43
CA GLU A 184 -25.72 22.11 11.18
C GLU A 184 -25.44 21.15 12.36
N GLY A 185 -24.82 21.63 13.45
CA GLY A 185 -24.42 20.79 14.59
C GLY A 185 -23.38 19.72 14.26
N LYS A 186 -22.67 19.84 13.12
CA LYS A 186 -21.73 18.83 12.62
C LYS A 186 -20.37 18.96 13.33
N LYS A 187 -19.92 17.88 13.96
CA LYS A 187 -18.59 17.79 14.57
C LYS A 187 -17.50 17.57 13.52
N GLY A 188 -16.40 18.30 13.64
CA GLY A 188 -15.24 18.14 12.77
C GLY A 188 -14.36 16.94 13.12
N PHE A 189 -13.45 16.57 12.23
CA PHE A 189 -12.51 15.46 12.40
C PHE A 189 -11.61 15.66 13.61
N PHE A 190 -11.17 16.88 13.91
CA PHE A 190 -10.36 17.13 15.11
C PHE A 190 -11.14 16.85 16.40
N GLU A 191 -12.44 17.18 16.45
CA GLU A 191 -13.30 16.88 17.59
C GLU A 191 -13.57 15.37 17.72
N GLN A 192 -13.86 14.71 16.59
CA GLN A 192 -14.12 13.27 16.55
C GLN A 192 -12.87 12.44 16.88
N ALA A 193 -11.68 12.94 16.54
CA ALA A 193 -10.40 12.28 16.80
C ALA A 193 -9.76 12.65 18.14
N ASN A 194 -10.49 13.32 19.04
CA ASN A 194 -9.93 13.75 20.33
C ASN A 194 -9.33 12.58 21.14
N GLY A 195 -8.10 12.76 21.63
CA GLY A 195 -7.26 11.74 22.27
C GLY A 195 -6.59 10.76 21.29
N GLY A 196 -6.84 10.88 19.99
CA GLY A 196 -6.40 9.98 18.93
C GLY A 196 -5.40 10.63 17.96
N SER A 197 -5.52 10.28 16.68
CA SER A 197 -4.65 10.82 15.60
C SER A 197 -5.43 11.16 14.34
N VAL A 198 -4.98 12.20 13.64
CA VAL A 198 -5.53 12.60 12.33
C VAL A 198 -4.43 12.54 11.28
N LEU A 199 -4.70 11.85 10.18
CA LEU A 199 -3.90 11.89 8.95
C LEU A 199 -4.43 13.00 8.04
N LEU A 200 -3.55 13.93 7.69
CA LEU A 200 -3.75 14.93 6.63
C LEU A 200 -2.91 14.52 5.41
N ASP A 201 -3.54 13.85 4.45
CA ASP A 201 -2.89 13.43 3.21
C ASP A 201 -2.93 14.55 2.17
N GLU A 202 -1.86 14.63 1.39
CA GLU A 202 -1.58 15.71 0.43
C GLU A 202 -1.67 17.12 1.04
N ILE A 203 -1.02 17.33 2.20
CA ILE A 203 -1.05 18.62 2.93
C ILE A 203 -0.52 19.80 2.09
N GLY A 204 0.32 19.54 1.09
CA GLY A 204 0.83 20.55 0.16
C GLY A 204 -0.21 21.13 -0.81
N GLU A 205 -1.43 20.59 -0.85
CA GLU A 205 -2.57 21.12 -1.62
C GLU A 205 -3.49 22.03 -0.80
N MET A 206 -3.18 22.25 0.49
CA MET A 206 -4.03 23.03 1.38
C MET A 206 -3.99 24.53 1.04
N SER A 207 -5.16 25.18 1.03
CA SER A 207 -5.26 26.62 0.77
C SER A 207 -4.58 27.48 1.86
N PRO A 208 -4.15 28.72 1.56
CA PRO A 208 -3.52 29.60 2.56
C PRO A 208 -4.41 29.90 3.79
N ARG A 209 -5.73 29.96 3.59
CA ARG A 209 -6.71 30.16 4.67
C ARG A 209 -6.70 28.95 5.61
N MET A 210 -6.74 27.74 5.05
CA MET A 210 -6.69 26.51 5.82
C MET A 210 -5.35 26.31 6.54
N GLN A 211 -4.23 26.67 5.90
CA GLN A 211 -2.91 26.67 6.54
C GLN A 211 -2.88 27.54 7.81
N THR A 212 -3.52 28.72 7.78
CA THR A 212 -3.59 29.62 8.94
C THR A 212 -4.41 29.03 10.09
N LYS A 213 -5.52 28.34 9.78
CA LYS A 213 -6.34 27.67 10.80
C LYS A 213 -5.62 26.46 11.39
N LEU A 214 -4.98 25.66 10.55
CA LEU A 214 -4.20 24.50 11.00
C LEU A 214 -3.03 24.94 11.89
N LEU A 215 -2.35 26.04 11.56
CA LEU A 215 -1.28 26.60 12.39
C LEU A 215 -1.78 26.96 13.80
N ARG A 216 -2.95 27.61 13.91
CA ARG A 216 -3.56 27.92 15.23
C ARG A 216 -3.83 26.64 16.00
N PHE A 217 -4.46 25.67 15.36
CA PHE A 217 -4.73 24.36 15.96
C PHE A 217 -3.48 23.66 16.47
N LEU A 218 -2.39 23.65 15.70
CA LEU A 218 -1.14 22.98 16.09
C LEU A 218 -0.41 23.65 17.27
N ASN A 219 -0.73 24.89 17.61
CA ASN A 219 -0.07 25.62 18.69
C ASN A 219 -0.57 25.18 20.08
N ASP A 220 -1.88 25.16 20.27
CA ASP A 220 -2.52 24.94 21.58
C ASP A 220 -3.67 23.91 21.55
N GLY A 221 -3.93 23.27 20.40
CA GLY A 221 -5.01 22.29 20.23
C GLY A 221 -6.40 22.92 20.17
N THR A 222 -6.49 24.25 20.01
CA THR A 222 -7.77 24.97 19.99
C THR A 222 -8.18 25.35 18.57
N PHE A 223 -9.49 25.33 18.32
CA PHE A 223 -10.07 25.83 17.08
C PHE A 223 -11.51 26.27 17.28
N ARG A 224 -12.10 26.93 16.28
CA ARG A 224 -13.52 27.31 16.26
C ARG A 224 -14.24 26.60 15.13
N ARG A 225 -15.48 26.15 15.38
CA ARG A 225 -16.33 25.61 14.33
C ARG A 225 -16.69 26.72 13.33
N VAL A 226 -17.04 26.33 12.11
CA VAL A 226 -17.52 27.30 11.12
C VAL A 226 -18.85 27.90 11.61
N GLY A 227 -18.89 29.23 11.72
CA GLY A 227 -20.05 29.98 12.20
C GLY A 227 -20.20 30.05 13.72
N GLU A 228 -19.19 29.63 14.49
CA GLU A 228 -19.20 29.66 15.97
C GLU A 228 -18.00 30.45 16.50
N ASP A 229 -18.23 31.26 17.54
CA ASP A 229 -17.14 31.98 18.23
C ASP A 229 -16.57 31.21 19.41
N HIS A 230 -17.23 30.14 19.84
CA HIS A 230 -16.77 29.27 20.91
C HIS A 230 -15.55 28.46 20.47
N GLU A 231 -14.52 28.45 21.32
CA GLU A 231 -13.31 27.68 21.10
C GLU A 231 -13.46 26.27 21.67
N VAL A 232 -13.09 25.29 20.84
CA VAL A 232 -13.06 23.87 21.19
C VAL A 232 -11.60 23.47 21.34
N HIS A 233 -11.25 22.88 22.49
CA HIS A 233 -9.92 22.34 22.74
C HIS A 233 -9.93 20.81 22.60
N VAL A 234 -8.97 20.27 21.87
CA VAL A 234 -8.79 18.83 21.68
C VAL A 234 -7.32 18.45 21.69
N ASP A 235 -7.03 17.23 22.11
CA ASP A 235 -5.69 16.64 22.07
C ASP A 235 -5.60 15.63 20.93
N VAL A 236 -5.04 16.03 19.79
CA VAL A 236 -4.92 15.16 18.61
C VAL A 236 -3.49 15.17 18.09
N ARG A 237 -2.95 13.98 17.83
CA ARG A 237 -1.68 13.84 17.13
C ARG A 237 -1.91 14.02 15.63
N VAL A 238 -1.20 14.96 15.03
CA VAL A 238 -1.27 15.20 13.58
C VAL A 238 -0.18 14.40 12.86
N ILE A 239 -0.60 13.60 11.88
CA ILE A 239 0.28 12.94 10.93
C ILE A 239 -0.01 13.57 9.56
N CYS A 240 1.00 14.07 8.88
CA CYS A 240 0.86 14.68 7.56
C CYS A 240 1.56 13.82 6.51
N ALA A 241 1.00 13.76 5.31
CA ALA A 241 1.64 13.13 4.17
C ALA A 241 1.63 14.07 2.96
N THR A 242 2.69 14.04 2.16
CA THR A 242 2.80 14.84 0.93
C THR A 242 3.78 14.20 -0.05
N GLN A 243 3.52 14.36 -1.35
CA GLN A 243 4.54 14.17 -2.38
C GLN A 243 5.28 15.47 -2.74
N LYS A 244 4.72 16.64 -2.42
CA LYS A 244 5.31 17.94 -2.80
C LYS A 244 6.48 18.25 -1.90
N ASN A 245 7.50 18.88 -2.48
CA ASN A 245 8.55 19.51 -1.70
C ASN A 245 8.01 20.77 -1.01
N LEU A 246 7.68 20.67 0.28
CA LEU A 246 7.13 21.80 1.04
C LEU A 246 8.10 22.99 1.11
N VAL A 247 9.41 22.75 1.10
CA VAL A 247 10.42 23.82 1.12
C VAL A 247 10.33 24.66 -0.15
N GLU A 248 10.17 24.02 -1.31
CA GLU A 248 9.96 24.73 -2.57
C GLU A 248 8.63 25.50 -2.59
N LEU A 249 7.57 24.96 -1.99
CA LEU A 249 6.30 25.68 -1.87
C LEU A 249 6.41 26.90 -0.95
N VAL A 250 7.20 26.81 0.12
CA VAL A 250 7.50 27.95 0.99
C VAL A 250 8.25 29.04 0.21
N GLN A 251 9.27 28.67 -0.55
CA GLN A 251 10.02 29.61 -1.40
C GLN A 251 9.14 30.28 -2.46
N LYS A 252 8.14 29.57 -2.98
CA LYS A 252 7.16 30.10 -3.94
C LYS A 252 6.03 30.90 -3.29
N GLY A 253 5.98 31.01 -1.96
CA GLY A 253 4.91 31.69 -1.23
C GLY A 253 3.56 30.94 -1.24
N LEU A 254 3.55 29.67 -1.65
CA LEU A 254 2.34 28.84 -1.72
C LEU A 254 2.07 28.09 -0.41
N PHE A 255 3.09 27.94 0.43
CA PHE A 255 3.00 27.33 1.74
C PHE A 255 3.64 28.22 2.80
N ARG A 256 3.03 28.35 3.97
CA ARG A 256 3.56 29.21 5.02
C ARG A 256 4.77 28.57 5.71
N GLU A 257 5.80 29.38 5.91
CA GLU A 257 7.04 28.98 6.58
C GLU A 257 6.82 28.56 8.04
N ASP A 258 5.99 29.30 8.78
CA ASP A 258 5.66 29.01 10.18
C ASP A 258 4.95 27.64 10.35
N LEU A 259 4.00 27.33 9.48
CA LEU A 259 3.32 26.04 9.45
C LEU A 259 4.30 24.92 9.09
N TYR A 260 5.19 25.13 8.11
CA TYR A 260 6.19 24.14 7.73
C TYR A 260 7.06 23.73 8.93
N TYR A 261 7.59 24.68 9.69
CA TYR A 261 8.41 24.35 10.86
C TYR A 261 7.62 23.67 11.98
N ARG A 262 6.32 23.97 12.13
CA ARG A 262 5.46 23.30 13.13
C ARG A 262 5.11 21.85 12.73
N LEU A 263 5.03 21.57 11.42
CA LEU A 263 4.77 20.23 10.89
C LEU A 263 6.04 19.38 10.82
N ASN A 264 7.17 19.99 10.44
CA ASN A 264 8.44 19.31 10.20
C ASN A 264 9.25 19.09 11.50
N VAL A 265 8.58 18.57 12.53
CA VAL A 265 9.22 18.22 13.82
C VAL A 265 9.82 16.82 13.74
N LEU A 266 9.02 15.86 13.25
CA LEU A 266 9.45 14.51 12.95
C LEU A 266 9.24 14.27 11.45
N THR A 267 10.25 13.72 10.77
CA THR A 267 10.19 13.50 9.32
C THR A 267 10.50 12.05 8.99
N LEU A 268 9.68 11.45 8.13
CA LEU A 268 9.89 10.12 7.58
C LEU A 268 9.87 10.20 6.05
N ASN A 269 10.98 9.87 5.40
CA ASN A 269 11.08 9.89 3.95
C ASN A 269 10.95 8.48 3.37
N LEU A 270 9.96 8.27 2.53
CA LEU A 270 9.70 7.00 1.87
C LEU A 270 10.42 6.94 0.52
N PRO A 271 11.33 5.97 0.31
CA PRO A 271 12.01 5.81 -0.96
C PRO A 271 11.03 5.32 -2.03
N PRO A 272 11.22 5.72 -3.29
CA PRO A 272 10.46 5.16 -4.41
C PRO A 272 10.83 3.68 -4.61
N LEU A 273 9.94 2.92 -5.25
CA LEU A 273 10.10 1.47 -5.43
C LEU A 273 11.35 1.13 -6.27
N ARG A 274 11.73 1.99 -7.22
CA ARG A 274 12.96 1.86 -8.02
C ARG A 274 14.24 1.83 -7.18
N ASP A 275 14.22 2.46 -6.00
CA ASP A 275 15.34 2.47 -5.08
C ASP A 275 15.40 1.22 -4.18
N CYS A 276 14.35 0.41 -4.22
CA CYS A 276 14.15 -0.76 -3.37
C CYS A 276 13.82 -2.03 -4.19
N PRO A 277 14.67 -2.43 -5.16
CA PRO A 277 14.35 -3.53 -6.09
C PRO A 277 14.15 -4.88 -5.40
N GLN A 278 14.79 -5.08 -4.24
CA GLN A 278 14.67 -6.29 -3.41
C GLN A 278 13.26 -6.48 -2.83
N ASP A 279 12.45 -5.41 -2.76
CA ASP A 279 11.08 -5.46 -2.23
C ASP A 279 10.05 -5.84 -3.31
N ILE A 280 10.41 -5.73 -4.60
CA ILE A 280 9.48 -5.91 -5.73
C ILE A 280 8.93 -7.34 -5.80
N MET A 281 9.79 -8.36 -5.68
CA MET A 281 9.34 -9.76 -5.75
C MET A 281 8.49 -10.18 -4.54
N PRO A 282 8.89 -9.89 -3.29
CA PRO A 282 8.05 -10.14 -2.12
C PRO A 282 6.69 -9.41 -2.19
N LEU A 283 6.67 -8.15 -2.66
CA LEU A 283 5.41 -7.43 -2.93
C LEU A 283 4.57 -8.13 -4.00
N THR A 284 5.20 -8.60 -5.07
CA THR A 284 4.53 -9.34 -6.13
C THR A 284 3.87 -10.61 -5.61
N GLU A 285 4.60 -11.40 -4.82
CA GLU A 285 4.08 -12.62 -4.20
C GLU A 285 2.91 -12.34 -3.27
N LEU A 286 3.00 -11.28 -2.46
CA LEU A 286 1.92 -10.84 -1.57
C LEU A 286 0.66 -10.50 -2.36
N PHE A 287 0.79 -9.69 -3.41
CA PHE A 287 -0.35 -9.29 -4.23
C PHE A 287 -0.95 -10.48 -4.97
N VAL A 288 -0.12 -11.38 -5.51
CA VAL A 288 -0.61 -12.57 -6.20
C VAL A 288 -1.38 -13.49 -5.27
N ALA A 289 -0.85 -13.76 -4.08
CA ALA A 289 -1.55 -14.56 -3.08
C ALA A 289 -2.89 -13.91 -2.69
N ARG A 290 -2.87 -12.61 -2.38
CA ARG A 290 -4.07 -11.86 -2.00
C ARG A 290 -5.14 -11.88 -3.06
N PHE A 291 -4.79 -11.62 -4.32
CA PHE A 291 -5.76 -11.54 -5.41
C PHE A 291 -6.29 -12.90 -5.83
N ALA A 292 -5.46 -13.95 -5.79
CA ALA A 292 -5.92 -15.32 -6.00
C ALA A 292 -6.99 -15.71 -4.96
N ASP A 293 -6.77 -15.37 -3.68
CA ASP A 293 -7.73 -15.61 -2.59
C ASP A 293 -9.01 -14.75 -2.71
N GLU A 294 -8.89 -13.50 -3.16
CA GLU A 294 -10.03 -12.60 -3.41
C GLU A 294 -10.90 -13.12 -4.57
N GLN A 295 -10.29 -13.70 -5.61
CA GLN A 295 -10.98 -14.25 -6.77
C GLN A 295 -11.43 -15.72 -6.60
N GLY A 296 -10.93 -16.42 -5.58
CA GLY A 296 -11.22 -17.84 -5.36
C GLY A 296 -10.56 -18.77 -6.37
N VAL A 297 -9.45 -18.33 -6.98
CA VAL A 297 -8.68 -19.12 -7.96
C VAL A 297 -7.41 -19.70 -7.33
N PRO A 298 -6.90 -20.84 -7.81
CA PRO A 298 -5.61 -21.35 -7.37
C PRO A 298 -4.50 -20.32 -7.61
N ARG A 299 -3.59 -20.18 -6.63
CA ARG A 299 -2.43 -19.29 -6.76
C ARG A 299 -1.55 -19.72 -7.94
N PRO A 300 -1.33 -18.87 -8.96
CA PRO A 300 -0.44 -19.20 -10.06
C PRO A 300 1.02 -19.21 -9.59
N LYS A 301 1.83 -20.04 -10.24
CA LYS A 301 3.29 -20.03 -10.10
C LYS A 301 3.85 -18.76 -10.71
N LEU A 302 4.92 -18.21 -10.14
CA LEU A 302 5.63 -17.08 -10.74
C LEU A 302 6.74 -17.60 -11.63
N SER A 303 6.80 -17.14 -12.87
CA SER A 303 7.90 -17.46 -13.78
C SER A 303 9.23 -16.90 -13.26
N ALA A 304 10.34 -17.62 -13.48
CA ALA A 304 11.67 -17.18 -13.06
C ALA A 304 12.11 -15.86 -13.73
N ASP A 305 11.66 -15.62 -14.97
CA ASP A 305 12.01 -14.42 -15.75
C ASP A 305 11.30 -13.15 -15.24
N LEU A 306 10.25 -13.32 -14.43
CA LEU A 306 9.43 -12.23 -13.90
C LEU A 306 10.26 -11.26 -13.06
N SER A 307 11.17 -11.78 -12.25
CA SER A 307 12.05 -10.97 -11.41
C SER A 307 12.89 -10.02 -12.25
N THR A 308 13.45 -10.49 -13.36
CA THR A 308 14.30 -9.69 -14.25
C THR A 308 13.54 -8.53 -14.87
N VAL A 309 12.30 -8.76 -15.32
CA VAL A 309 11.48 -7.73 -15.96
C VAL A 309 10.97 -6.71 -14.94
N LEU A 310 10.41 -7.19 -13.81
CA LEU A 310 9.85 -6.30 -12.80
C LEU A 310 10.90 -5.45 -12.09
N THR A 311 12.12 -5.96 -11.89
CA THR A 311 13.20 -5.17 -11.26
C THR A 311 13.86 -4.16 -12.19
N ARG A 312 13.76 -4.33 -13.52
CA ARG A 312 14.28 -3.37 -14.50
C ARG A 312 13.35 -2.19 -14.76
N TYR A 313 12.06 -2.37 -14.50
CA TYR A 313 11.07 -1.32 -14.72
C TYR A 313 11.15 -0.23 -13.65
N GLY A 314 10.98 1.03 -14.06
CA GLY A 314 11.19 2.20 -13.18
C GLY A 314 10.07 2.49 -12.18
N TRP A 315 8.90 1.86 -12.33
CA TRP A 315 7.73 2.00 -11.44
C TRP A 315 7.38 3.46 -11.08
N PRO A 316 7.05 4.34 -12.05
CA PRO A 316 6.68 5.73 -11.77
C PRO A 316 5.48 5.86 -10.80
N GLY A 317 4.55 4.90 -10.80
CA GLY A 317 3.45 4.85 -9.84
C GLY A 317 3.71 3.96 -8.61
N ASN A 318 4.98 3.59 -8.37
CA ASN A 318 5.45 2.83 -7.22
C ASN A 318 4.62 1.57 -6.93
N VAL A 319 4.34 1.27 -5.66
CA VAL A 319 3.63 0.08 -5.20
C VAL A 319 2.19 0.07 -5.73
N ARG A 320 1.55 1.23 -5.90
CA ARG A 320 0.20 1.32 -6.48
C ARG A 320 0.16 0.81 -7.92
N GLN A 321 1.15 1.18 -8.73
CA GLN A 321 1.26 0.69 -10.10
C GLN A 321 1.55 -0.82 -10.14
N LEU A 322 2.49 -1.30 -9.32
CA LEU A 322 2.80 -2.73 -9.21
C LEU A 322 1.56 -3.55 -8.85
N LYS A 323 0.84 -3.12 -7.80
CA LYS A 323 -0.42 -3.74 -7.37
C LYS A 323 -1.44 -3.83 -8.50
N ASN A 324 -1.66 -2.73 -9.22
CA ASN A 324 -2.64 -2.66 -10.30
C ASN A 324 -2.23 -3.50 -11.51
N ALA A 325 -0.93 -3.53 -11.85
CA ALA A 325 -0.40 -4.34 -12.94
C ALA A 325 -0.60 -5.83 -12.67
N ILE A 326 -0.29 -6.28 -11.46
CA ILE A 326 -0.50 -7.68 -11.05
C ILE A 326 -1.98 -8.03 -11.01
N TYR A 327 -2.83 -7.15 -10.47
CA TYR A 327 -4.28 -7.38 -10.45
C TYR A 327 -4.82 -7.61 -11.86
N ARG A 328 -4.45 -6.74 -12.82
CA ARG A 328 -4.85 -6.87 -14.22
C ARG A 328 -4.32 -8.17 -14.84
N ALA A 329 -3.05 -8.49 -14.62
CA ALA A 329 -2.44 -9.71 -15.14
C ALA A 329 -3.19 -10.97 -14.66
N LEU A 330 -3.55 -11.03 -13.37
CA LEU A 330 -4.31 -12.15 -12.82
C LEU A 330 -5.73 -12.26 -13.36
N THR A 331 -6.42 -11.13 -13.63
CA THR A 331 -7.76 -11.17 -14.22
C THR A 331 -7.78 -11.69 -15.66
N GLN A 332 -6.66 -11.61 -16.36
CA GLN A 332 -6.51 -12.04 -17.76
C GLN A 332 -5.70 -13.34 -17.88
N LEU A 333 -5.28 -13.93 -16.76
CA LEU A 333 -4.36 -15.05 -16.76
C LEU A 333 -5.08 -16.31 -17.25
N GLU A 334 -4.58 -16.87 -18.35
CA GLU A 334 -4.97 -18.19 -18.82
C GLU A 334 -3.89 -19.21 -18.45
N GLY A 335 -4.19 -20.10 -17.50
CA GLY A 335 -3.28 -21.16 -17.06
C GLY A 335 -2.88 -21.07 -15.59
N TYR A 336 -1.72 -21.65 -15.25
CA TYR A 336 -1.26 -21.85 -13.87
C TYR A 336 0.06 -21.14 -13.54
N GLU A 337 0.59 -20.34 -14.46
CA GLU A 337 1.87 -19.66 -14.34
C GLU A 337 1.76 -18.21 -14.84
N LEU A 338 2.14 -17.25 -14.00
CA LEU A 338 2.23 -15.84 -14.33
C LEU A 338 3.59 -15.53 -14.96
N ARG A 339 3.57 -15.10 -16.22
CA ARG A 339 4.75 -14.80 -17.04
C ARG A 339 4.90 -13.30 -17.27
N PRO A 340 6.10 -12.82 -17.66
CA PRO A 340 6.31 -11.40 -17.91
C PRO A 340 5.36 -10.81 -18.96
N GLN A 341 5.03 -11.58 -19.99
CA GLN A 341 4.11 -11.17 -21.07
C GLN A 341 2.68 -10.91 -20.61
N ASP A 342 2.27 -11.50 -19.48
CA ASP A 342 0.92 -11.33 -18.93
C ASP A 342 0.80 -10.01 -18.15
N ILE A 343 1.93 -9.40 -17.81
CA ILE A 343 1.98 -8.10 -17.13
C ILE A 343 2.14 -7.00 -18.17
N LEU A 344 1.01 -6.40 -18.54
CA LEU A 344 0.98 -5.23 -19.41
C LEU A 344 1.50 -4.00 -18.66
N LEU A 345 2.79 -3.73 -18.80
CA LEU A 345 3.41 -2.51 -18.33
C LEU A 345 3.25 -1.45 -19.44
N PRO A 346 2.72 -0.25 -19.14
CA PRO A 346 2.77 0.83 -20.11
C PRO A 346 4.24 1.09 -20.45
N ASP A 347 4.52 1.32 -21.73
CA ASP A 347 5.81 1.78 -22.24
C ASP A 347 6.06 3.19 -21.69
N TYR A 348 6.41 3.28 -20.41
CA TYR A 348 7.19 4.39 -19.88
C TYR A 348 8.61 4.11 -20.35
N ASP A 349 8.77 4.30 -21.64
CA ASP A 349 10.03 4.42 -22.30
C ASP A 349 10.89 5.35 -21.43
N ALA A 350 11.97 4.81 -20.87
CA ALA A 350 13.05 5.59 -20.26
C ALA A 350 13.72 6.54 -21.28
N THR A 351 13.24 6.52 -22.53
CA THR A 351 13.45 7.46 -23.63
C THR A 351 12.59 8.72 -23.53
N THR A 352 11.59 8.79 -22.65
CA THR A 352 10.99 10.06 -22.20
C THR A 352 11.71 10.56 -20.95
N VAL A 353 13.05 10.62 -21.01
CA VAL A 353 13.66 11.87 -20.56
C VAL A 353 12.91 12.93 -21.34
N ALA A 354 12.21 13.84 -20.67
CA ALA A 354 11.78 15.06 -21.31
C ALA A 354 13.05 15.69 -21.88
N VAL A 355 13.36 15.36 -23.13
CA VAL A 355 14.12 16.19 -24.03
C VAL A 355 13.27 17.44 -24.01
N GLY A 356 13.62 18.39 -23.15
CA GLY A 356 12.80 19.58 -22.88
C GLY A 356 12.37 20.18 -24.21
N GLU A 357 11.23 20.85 -24.26
CA GLU A 357 10.71 21.41 -25.52
C GLU A 357 11.80 22.20 -26.30
N ASP A 358 12.75 22.82 -25.59
CA ASP A 358 13.99 23.44 -26.11
C ASP A 358 14.89 22.53 -26.98
N ALA A 359 14.90 21.22 -26.75
CA ALA A 359 15.74 20.25 -27.46
C ALA A 359 15.07 19.66 -28.72
N MET A 360 13.80 20.00 -28.98
CA MET A 360 13.09 19.77 -30.24
C MET A 360 13.02 21.02 -31.13
N GLU A 361 13.51 22.18 -30.66
CA GLU A 361 13.58 23.41 -31.45
C GLU A 361 14.76 23.40 -32.44
N GLY A 362 14.53 23.83 -33.68
CA GLY A 362 15.57 24.01 -34.71
C GLY A 362 15.50 23.01 -35.87
N SER A 363 16.53 23.00 -36.70
CA SER A 363 16.64 22.09 -37.85
C SER A 363 17.01 20.66 -37.41
N LEU A 364 16.72 19.66 -38.26
CA LEU A 364 17.02 18.24 -37.97
C LEU A 364 18.50 18.00 -37.63
N ASP A 365 19.40 18.75 -38.26
CA ASP A 365 20.85 18.67 -38.00
C ASP A 365 21.21 19.20 -36.61
N GLU A 366 20.54 20.25 -36.13
CA GLU A 366 20.75 20.83 -34.81
C GLU A 366 20.20 19.92 -33.71
N ILE A 367 19.04 19.30 -33.94
CA ILE A 367 18.44 18.32 -33.02
C ILE A 367 19.34 17.09 -32.91
N THR A 368 19.78 16.55 -34.05
CA THR A 368 20.67 15.38 -34.11
C THR A 368 22.01 15.66 -33.42
N SER A 369 22.61 16.82 -33.68
CA SER A 369 23.89 17.22 -33.07
C SER A 369 23.79 17.38 -31.54
N ARG A 370 22.67 17.91 -31.03
CA ARG A 370 22.42 18.01 -29.58
C ARG A 370 22.27 16.65 -28.93
N PHE A 371 21.53 15.74 -29.58
CA PHE A 371 21.34 14.39 -29.10
C PHE A 371 22.65 13.58 -29.12
N GLU A 372 23.42 13.67 -30.21
CA GLU A 372 24.75 13.06 -30.30
C GLU A 372 25.69 13.58 -29.20
N ARG A 373 25.69 14.90 -28.96
CA ARG A 373 26.48 15.51 -27.88
C ARG A 373 26.07 15.02 -26.50
N SER A 374 24.77 14.91 -26.20
CA SER A 374 24.29 14.47 -24.89
C SER A 374 24.66 13.01 -24.62
N VAL A 375 24.46 12.13 -25.62
CA VAL A 375 24.83 10.71 -25.58
C VAL A 375 26.34 10.55 -25.37
N LEU A 376 27.15 11.27 -26.14
CA LEU A 376 28.61 11.21 -26.00
C LEU A 376 29.08 11.75 -24.64
N THR A 377 28.48 12.83 -24.13
CA THR A 377 28.82 13.39 -22.81
C THR A 377 28.53 12.40 -21.69
N GLN A 378 27.38 11.74 -21.72
CA GLN A 378 27.00 10.76 -20.70
C GLN A 378 27.86 9.50 -20.77
N LEU A 379 28.12 8.99 -21.98
CA LEU A 379 28.93 7.78 -22.16
C LEU A 379 30.41 8.02 -21.88
N TYR A 380 30.95 9.21 -22.16
CA TYR A 380 32.35 9.53 -21.88
C TYR A 380 32.66 9.51 -20.37
N ARG A 381 31.70 9.84 -19.49
CA ARG A 381 31.86 9.70 -18.03
C ARG A 381 32.17 8.27 -17.60
N ASN A 382 31.52 7.29 -18.24
CA ASN A 382 31.69 5.87 -17.92
C ASN A 382 32.82 5.22 -18.76
N TYR A 383 33.18 5.82 -19.90
CA TYR A 383 34.20 5.34 -20.82
C TYR A 383 35.11 6.48 -21.30
N PRO A 384 36.02 6.99 -20.45
CA PRO A 384 36.87 8.17 -20.75
C PRO A 384 37.95 7.93 -21.82
N SER A 385 37.94 6.75 -22.46
CA SER A 385 38.84 6.42 -23.57
C SER A 385 38.05 6.39 -24.87
N THR A 386 38.46 7.22 -25.84
CA THR A 386 37.90 7.28 -27.21
C THR A 386 37.80 5.90 -27.85
N ARG A 387 38.80 5.03 -27.63
CA ARG A 387 38.85 3.67 -28.18
C ARG A 387 37.84 2.72 -27.51
N LYS A 388 37.62 2.85 -26.20
CA LYS A 388 36.59 2.06 -25.47
C LYS A 388 35.18 2.53 -25.83
N LEU A 389 34.99 3.84 -25.95
CA LEU A 389 33.73 4.45 -26.35
C LEU A 389 33.35 4.05 -27.78
N ALA A 390 34.29 4.09 -28.72
CA ALA A 390 34.09 3.63 -30.09
C ALA A 390 33.72 2.14 -30.18
N LYS A 391 34.40 1.27 -29.41
CA LYS A 391 34.05 -0.15 -29.33
C LYS A 391 32.64 -0.38 -28.78
N ARG A 392 32.22 0.41 -27.80
CA ARG A 392 30.87 0.31 -27.21
C ARG A 392 29.78 0.78 -28.18
N LEU A 393 30.06 1.82 -28.96
CA LEU A 393 29.13 2.42 -29.92
C LEU A 393 29.15 1.73 -31.30
N GLY A 394 30.05 0.78 -31.53
CA GLY A 394 30.13 0.04 -32.80
C GLY A 394 30.63 0.87 -33.98
N VAL A 395 31.32 1.99 -33.72
CA VAL A 395 31.81 2.93 -34.75
C VAL A 395 33.32 3.05 -34.73
N SER A 396 33.90 3.63 -35.78
CA SER A 396 35.35 3.81 -35.89
C SER A 396 35.88 4.77 -34.81
N HIS A 397 37.11 4.52 -34.36
CA HIS A 397 37.76 5.38 -33.37
C HIS A 397 37.97 6.81 -33.89
N THR A 398 38.16 6.98 -35.21
CA THR A 398 38.31 8.28 -35.88
C THR A 398 36.99 9.06 -35.90
N ALA A 399 35.86 8.40 -36.15
CA ALA A 399 34.54 9.05 -36.12
C ALA A 399 34.21 9.59 -34.73
N ILE A 400 34.44 8.81 -33.68
CA ILE A 400 34.23 9.26 -32.30
C ILE A 400 35.25 10.33 -31.89
N ALA A 401 36.50 10.24 -32.33
CA ALA A 401 37.50 11.29 -32.06
C ALA A 401 37.10 12.64 -32.68
N ASN A 402 36.57 12.62 -33.92
CA ASN A 402 36.10 13.81 -34.61
C ASN A 402 34.87 14.41 -33.92
N LYS A 403 33.86 13.58 -33.59
CA LYS A 403 32.65 14.02 -32.87
C LYS A 403 32.94 14.57 -31.46
N LEU A 404 33.86 13.95 -30.72
CA LEU A 404 34.29 14.47 -29.42
C LEU A 404 35.03 15.82 -29.53
N ARG A 405 35.77 16.05 -30.63
CA ARG A 405 36.43 17.33 -30.89
C ARG A 405 35.43 18.41 -31.30
N GLU A 406 34.50 18.06 -32.20
CA GLU A 406 33.42 18.93 -32.67
C GLU A 406 32.56 19.45 -31.49
N TYR A 407 32.29 18.59 -30.50
CA TYR A 407 31.49 18.97 -29.32
C TYR A 407 32.30 19.47 -28.12
N GLY A 408 33.62 19.64 -28.26
CA GLY A 408 34.49 20.17 -27.20
C GLY A 408 34.66 19.24 -25.98
N LEU A 409 34.36 17.94 -26.11
CA LEU A 409 34.36 16.97 -25.01
C LEU A 409 35.75 16.37 -24.72
N ASN A 410 36.79 16.72 -25.50
CA ASN A 410 38.13 16.13 -25.39
C ASN A 410 39.17 17.05 -24.72
N GLN A 411 38.76 18.11 -24.02
CA GLN A 411 39.70 18.94 -23.26
C GLN A 411 39.92 18.32 -21.88
N LYS A 412 41.01 17.56 -21.75
CA LYS A 412 41.68 17.41 -20.45
C LYS A 412 42.13 18.80 -20.02
N LYS A 413 41.69 19.25 -18.84
CA LYS A 413 42.38 20.25 -18.03
C LYS A 413 43.88 19.93 -18.03
N SER A 414 44.65 20.72 -18.75
CA SER A 414 46.05 20.97 -18.49
C SER A 414 46.09 22.36 -17.85
N GLU A 415 45.94 22.40 -16.53
CA GLU A 415 46.31 23.55 -15.70
C GLU A 415 46.68 22.99 -14.32
N GLU A 416 47.97 23.14 -14.01
CA GLU A 416 48.58 23.17 -12.68
C GLU A 416 47.97 24.26 -11.81
#